data_AF-A0AAD0YVR9-F1
#
_entry.id   AF-A0AAD0YVR9-F1
#
_cell.length_a   1.000
_cell.length_b   1.000
_cell.length_c   1.000
_cell.angle_alpha   90.00
_cell.angle_beta   90.00
_cell.angle_gamma   90.00
#
_symmetry.space_group_name_H-M   'P 1'
#
loop_
_entity.id
_entity.type
_entity.pdbx_description
1 polymer ?
#
loop_
_entity_poly.entity_id
_entity_poly.type
_entity_poly.pdbx_seq_one_letter_code
_entity_poly.pdbx_strand_id
1 'polypeptide(L)' 'MAYNKINYYKRIVKIQEITMEYRFRHKLTYKEIFHDYIEPQFHISIRTYGTYLGIPAKRELKKLQDKEKNTGNQLTFNF' A
#
# COMPACT_ATOMS: atom_id res chain seq x y z
N MET A 1 9.48 -18.43 0.51
CA MET A 1 8.44 -17.44 0.14
C MET A 1 9.05 -16.06 0.08
N ALA A 2 9.38 -15.54 -1.11
CA ALA A 2 9.78 -14.14 -1.22
C ALA A 2 8.50 -13.27 -1.15
N TYR A 3 8.33 -12.50 -0.08
CA TYR A 3 7.27 -11.50 -0.03
C TYR A 3 7.48 -10.53 -1.19
N ASN A 4 6.57 -10.53 -2.16
CA ASN A 4 6.65 -9.58 -3.26
C ASN A 4 6.46 -8.17 -2.69
N LYS A 5 7.54 -7.38 -2.64
CA LYS A 5 7.56 -5.99 -2.16
C LYS A 5 6.47 -5.15 -2.82
N ILE A 6 6.13 -5.45 -4.08
CA ILE A 6 5.06 -4.76 -4.81
C ILE A 6 3.71 -5.02 -4.13
N ASN A 7 3.40 -6.26 -3.77
CA ASN A 7 2.14 -6.60 -3.10
C ASN A 7 2.06 -5.98 -1.70
N TYR A 8 3.19 -5.93 -0.98
CA TYR A 8 3.27 -5.23 0.30
C TYR A 8 2.91 -3.75 0.17
N TYR A 9 3.54 -3.03 -0.77
CA TYR A 9 3.24 -1.60 -0.96
C TYR A 9 1.83 -1.36 -1.54
N LYS A 10 1.34 -2.22 -2.44
CA LYS A 10 -0.06 -2.16 -2.91
C LYS A 10 -1.06 -2.25 -1.75
N ARG A 11 -0.82 -3.17 -0.81
CA ARG A 11 -1.66 -3.32 0.38
C ARG A 11 -1.66 -2.04 1.24
N ILE A 12 -0.49 -1.44 1.46
CA ILE A 12 -0.38 -0.19 2.23
C ILE A 12 -1.09 0.96 1.52
N VAL A 13 -0.90 1.10 0.21
CA VAL A 13 -1.57 2.15 -0.58
C VAL A 13 -3.10 2.03 -0.46
N LYS A 14 -3.64 0.81 -0.54
CA LYS A 14 -5.08 0.57 -0.37
C LYS A 14 -5.58 1.02 1.01
N ILE A 15 -4.84 0.71 2.08
CA ILE A 15 -5.17 1.14 3.45
C ILE A 15 -5.16 2.68 3.55
N GLN A 16 -4.15 3.33 2.96
CA GLN A 16 -4.04 4.78 2.95
C GLN A 16 -5.19 5.44 2.18
N GLU A 17 -5.61 4.87 1.05
CA GLU A 17 -6.72 5.37 0.24
C GLU A 17 -8.05 5.28 0.99
N ILE A 18 -8.36 4.12 1.57
CA ILE A 18 -9.53 3.92 2.44
C ILE A 18 -9.52 4.95 3.57
N THR A 19 -8.37 5.10 4.22
CA THR A 19 -8.24 6.05 5.34
C THR A 19 -8.49 7.49 4.91
N MET A 20 -7.92 7.92 3.79
CA MET A 20 -8.14 9.25 3.25
C MET A 20 -9.60 9.47 2.88
N GLU A 21 -10.22 8.51 2.20
CA GLU A 21 -11.62 8.56 1.81
C GLU A 21 -12.53 8.78 3.02
N TYR A 22 -12.45 7.92 4.04
CA TYR A 22 -13.30 8.04 5.22
C TYR A 22 -12.98 9.27 6.06
N ARG A 23 -11.70 9.65 6.17
CA ARG A 23 -11.32 10.83 6.94
C ARG A 23 -11.80 12.12 6.29
N PHE A 24 -11.65 12.27 4.97
CA PHE A 24 -12.00 13.51 4.28
C PHE A 24 -13.47 13.59 3.90
N ARG A 25 -14.10 12.48 3.48
CA ARG A 25 -15.53 12.48 3.11
C ARG A 25 -16.45 12.34 4.31
N HIS A 26 -16.12 11.47 5.26
CA HIS A 26 -17.00 11.14 6.38
C HIS A 26 -16.56 11.78 7.71
N LYS A 27 -15.42 12.49 7.74
CA LYS A 27 -14.88 13.16 8.93
C LYS A 27 -14.63 12.24 10.13
N LEU A 28 -14.42 10.94 9.86
CA LEU A 28 -14.13 9.95 10.90
C LEU A 28 -12.71 10.11 11.44
N THR A 29 -12.53 9.73 12.72
CA THR A 29 -11.22 9.66 13.36
C THR A 29 -10.44 8.44 12.89
N TYR A 30 -9.12 8.47 13.04
CA TYR A 30 -8.28 7.31 12.69
C TYR A 30 -8.63 6.05 13.47
N LYS A 31 -9.13 6.19 14.71
CA LYS A 31 -9.52 5.06 15.57
C LYS A 31 -10.79 4.39 15.04
N GLU A 32 -11.80 5.18 14.69
CA GLU A 32 -13.04 4.68 14.08
C GLU A 32 -12.74 4.01 12.73
N ILE A 33 -11.98 4.69 11.88
CA ILE A 33 -11.58 4.14 10.58
C ILE A 33 -10.87 2.80 10.74
N PHE A 34 -9.99 2.69 11.75
CA PHE A 34 -9.28 1.45 12.03
C PHE A 34 -10.23 0.31 12.38
N HIS A 35 -11.08 0.49 13.39
CA HIS A 35 -11.94 -0.58 13.88
C HIS A 35 -13.05 -0.96 12.89
N ASP A 36 -13.62 0.01 12.20
CA ASP A 36 -14.79 -0.23 11.35
C ASP A 36 -14.40 -0.72 9.95
N TYR A 37 -13.26 -0.27 9.40
CA TYR A 37 -12.91 -0.51 7.99
C TYR A 37 -11.59 -1.24 7.77
N ILE A 38 -10.59 -1.04 8.62
CA ILE A 38 -9.24 -1.59 8.39
C ILE A 38 -9.05 -2.95 9.07
N GLU A 39 -9.33 -3.04 10.36
CA GLU A 39 -9.17 -4.25 11.16
C GLU A 39 -9.96 -5.44 10.61
N PRO A 40 -11.25 -5.29 10.20
CA PRO A 40 -12.04 -6.41 9.69
C PRO A 40 -11.57 -6.93 8.33
N GLN A 41 -10.93 -6.08 7.51
CA GLN A 41 -10.53 -6.44 6.14
C GLN A 41 -9.07 -6.89 6.05
N PHE A 42 -8.18 -6.28 6.83
CA PHE A 42 -6.74 -6.49 6.72
C PHE A 42 -6.18 -7.29 7.90
N HIS A 43 -6.92 -7.45 8.99
CA HIS A 43 -6.50 -8.17 10.19
C HIS A 43 -5.12 -7.72 10.68
N ILE A 44 -4.95 -6.40 10.83
CA ILE A 44 -3.72 -5.79 11.34
C ILE A 44 -3.97 -5.12 12.67
N SER A 45 -2.94 -5.05 13.50
CA SER A 45 -2.99 -4.28 14.74
C SER A 45 -3.04 -2.77 14.47
N ILE A 46 -3.56 -2.02 15.44
CA ILE A 46 -3.55 -0.55 15.42
C ILE A 46 -2.14 0.03 15.27
N ARG A 47 -1.13 -0.63 15.86
CA ARG A 47 0.28 -0.25 15.73
C ARG A 47 0.75 -0.37 14.28
N THR A 48 0.45 -1.50 13.64
CA THR A 48 0.79 -1.74 12.23
C THR A 48 0.09 -0.74 11.32
N TYR A 49 -1.17 -0.42 11.60
CA TYR A 49 -1.92 0.61 10.88
C TYR A 49 -1.22 1.98 10.98
N GLY A 50 -0.85 2.42 12.18
CA GLY A 50 -0.09 3.65 12.37
C GLY A 50 1.24 3.66 11.60
N THR A 51 1.97 2.54 11.61
CA THR A 51 3.19 2.39 10.80
C THR A 51 2.88 2.55 9.30
N TYR A 52 1.81 1.93 8.80
CA TYR A 52 1.44 2.00 7.38
C TYR A 52 1.02 3.39 6.93
N LEU A 53 0.37 4.20 7.78
CA LEU A 53 0.06 5.58 7.47
C LEU A 53 1.31 6.46 7.29
N GLY A 54 2.41 6.16 8.00
CA GLY A 54 3.67 6.90 7.89
C GLY A 54 4.58 6.49 6.72
N ILE A 55 4.29 5.36 6.05
CA ILE A 55 5.14 4.86 4.96
C ILE A 55 4.82 5.59 3.64
N PRO A 56 5.83 6.07 2.89
CA PRO A 56 5.64 6.67 1.56
C PRO A 56 5.38 5.61 0.47
N ALA A 57 4.34 4.79 0.65
CA ALA A 57 4.09 3.57 -0.13
C ALA A 57 3.85 3.84 -1.62
N LYS A 58 3.13 4.91 -1.99
CA LYS A 58 2.91 5.30 -3.39
C LYS A 58 4.23 5.55 -4.13
N ARG A 59 5.18 6.22 -3.48
CA ARG A 59 6.51 6.51 -4.06
C ARG A 59 7.33 5.22 -4.24
N GLU A 60 7.36 4.37 -3.23
CA GLU A 60 8.12 3.11 -3.29
C GLU A 60 7.53 2.13 -4.30
N LEU A 61 6.20 2.07 -4.41
CA LEU A 61 5.51 1.26 -5.41
C LEU A 61 5.89 1.70 -6.84
N LYS A 62 5.89 3.01 -7.10
CA LYS A 62 6.29 3.57 -8.40
C LYS A 62 7.72 3.17 -8.78
N LYS A 63 8.68 3.32 -7.87
CA LYS A 63 10.08 2.92 -8.10
C LYS A 63 10.22 1.45 -8.49
N LEU A 64 9.46 0.57 -7.85
CA LEU A 64 9.49 -0.87 -8.14
C LEU A 64 8.89 -1.17 -9.52
N GLN A 65 7.78 -0.53 -9.86
CA GLN A 65 7.16 -0.67 -11.19
C GLN A 65 8.08 -0.16 -12.30
N ASP A 66 8.76 0.97 -12.09
CA ASP A 66 9.72 1.51 -13.05
C ASP A 66 10.93 0.58 -13.21
N LYS A 67 11.37 -0.07 -12.12
CA LYS A 67 12.45 -1.07 -12.18
C LYS A 67 12.04 -2.31 -12.98
N GLU A 68 10.83 -2.86 -12.76
CA GLU A 68 10.33 -4.01 -13.51
C GLU A 68 10.21 -3.72 -15.01
N LYS A 69 9.69 -2.54 -15.39
CA LYS A 69 9.61 -2.11 -16.80
C LYS A 69 10.99 -2.07 -17.47
N ASN A 70 12.00 -1.56 -16.77
CA ASN A 70 13.36 -1.50 -17.32
C ASN A 70 14.00 -2.88 -17.47
N THR A 71 13.74 -3.83 -16.57
CA THR A 71 14.27 -5.20 -16.67
C THR A 71 13.58 -6.01 -17.79
N GLY A 72 12.28 -5.83 -18.00
CA GLY A 72 11.54 -6.52 -19.07
C GLY A 72 12.01 -6.15 -20.48
N ASN A 73 12.42 -4.89 -20.69
CA ASN A 73 12.92 -4.41 -21.99
C ASN A 73 14.35 -4.87 -22.34
N GLN A 74 15.10 -5.46 -21.40
CA GLN A 74 16.48 -5.90 -21.62
C GLN A 74 16.59 -7.35 -22.14
N LEU A 75 15.49 -8.10 -22.18
CA LEU A 75 15.49 -9.53 -22.55
C LEU A 75 15.21 -9.81 -24.02
N THR A 76 15.00 -8.80 -24.87
CA THR A 76 14.89 -8.98 -26.33
C THR A 76 16.25 -8.75 -26.98
N PHE A 77 17.13 -9.75 -26.94
CA PHE A 77 18.18 -9.86 -27.95
C PHE A 77 17.58 -10.65 -29.11
N ASN A 78 17.07 -9.95 -30.12
CA ASN A 78 16.80 -10.56 -31.41
C ASN A 78 18.16 -10.85 -32.06
N PHE A 79 18.55 -12.13 -32.06
CA PHE A 79 19.60 -12.66 -32.93
C PHE A 79 19.01 -13.08 -34.28
#